data_AF-A0A520HV25-F1
#
_entry.id   AF-A0A520HV25-F1
#
_cell.length_a   1.000
_cell.length_b   1.000
_cell.length_c   1.000
_cell.angle_alpha   90.00
_cell.angle_beta   90.00
_cell.angle_gamma   90.00
#
_symmetry.space_group_name_H-M   'P 1'
#
loop_
_entity.id
_entity.type
_entity.pdbx_description
1 polymer ?
#
loop_
_entity_poly.entity_id
_entity_poly.type
_entity_poly.pdbx_seq_one_letter_code
_entity_poly.pdbx_strand_id
1 'polypeptide(L)' 'AQILPFSFPGGEGTTVDDQLAIACGDGAIRPLTVQRAGRGAQSAEEFLRGFPVASGTQL' A
#
# COMPACT_ATOMS: atom_id res chain seq x y z
N ALA A 1 14.94 -10.58 16.30
CA ALA A 1 14.04 -10.34 15.16
C ALA A 1 14.86 -9.70 14.05
N GLN A 2 14.89 -10.32 12.88
CA GLN A 2 15.73 -9.88 11.77
C GLN A 2 15.16 -8.59 11.18
N ILE A 3 15.92 -7.49 11.26
CA ILE A 3 15.67 -6.33 10.41
C ILE A 3 16.08 -6.77 9.00
N LEU A 4 15.10 -6.95 8.12
CA LEU A 4 15.35 -7.13 6.70
C LEU A 4 15.39 -5.72 6.09
N PRO A 5 16.55 -5.25 5.60
CA PRO A 5 16.64 -3.95 4.95
C PRO A 5 16.02 -4.10 3.56
N PHE A 6 14.68 -4.03 3.47
CA PHE A 6 13.99 -4.04 2.19
C PHE A 6 14.15 -2.66 1.54
N SER A 7 15.31 -2.40 0.95
CA SER A 7 15.41 -1.33 -0.02
C SER A 7 14.88 -1.89 -1.34
N PHE A 8 13.80 -1.32 -1.85
CA PHE A 8 13.24 -1.62 -3.17
C PHE A 8 13.67 -0.49 -4.13
N PRO A 9 14.90 -0.49 -4.64
CA PRO A 9 15.35 0.56 -5.56
C PRO A 9 14.51 0.51 -6.84
N GLY A 10 13.80 1.61 -7.14
CA GLY A 10 12.92 1.72 -8.29
C GLY A 10 11.59 1.00 -8.08
N GLY A 11 10.60 1.73 -7.57
CA GLY A 11 9.26 1.20 -7.28
C GLY A 11 8.43 2.10 -6.38
N GLU A 12 8.84 3.35 -6.16
CA GLU A 12 8.15 4.28 -5.28
C GLU A 12 6.71 4.52 -5.77
N GLY A 13 5.77 4.38 -4.85
CA GLY A 13 4.34 4.48 -5.19
C GLY A 13 3.78 3.22 -5.85
N THR A 14 4.54 2.14 -5.98
CA THR A 14 4.02 0.83 -6.40
C THR A 14 3.57 0.01 -5.20
N THR A 15 2.45 -0.71 -5.31
CA THR A 15 2.04 -1.67 -4.29
C THR A 15 2.90 -2.93 -4.32
N VAL A 16 3.37 -3.40 -3.17
CA VAL A 16 4.19 -4.61 -3.05
C VAL A 16 3.35 -5.87 -2.74
N ASP A 17 2.12 -5.70 -2.28
CA ASP A 17 1.15 -6.77 -2.04
C ASP A 17 -0.30 -6.33 -2.29
N ASP A 18 -1.23 -7.28 -2.22
CA ASP A 18 -2.68 -7.06 -2.35
C ASP A 18 -3.33 -6.51 -1.07
N GLN A 19 -2.53 -6.16 -0.06
CA GLN A 19 -2.96 -5.61 1.22
C GLN A 19 -2.61 -4.11 1.35
N LEU A 20 -2.33 -3.45 0.22
CA LEU A 20 -1.99 -2.03 0.12
C LEU A 20 -0.69 -1.65 0.83
N ALA A 21 0.30 -2.53 0.88
CA ALA A 21 1.67 -2.09 1.20
C ALA A 21 2.24 -1.35 -0.03
N ILE A 22 2.77 -0.15 0.19
CA ILE A 22 3.24 0.76 -0.85
C ILE A 22 4.74 0.92 -0.68
N ALA A 23 5.51 0.59 -1.71
CA ALA A 23 6.95 0.81 -1.72
C ALA A 23 7.28 2.31 -1.64
N CYS A 24 8.27 2.62 -0.82
CA CYS A 24 8.87 3.95 -0.69
C CYS A 24 10.34 3.88 -1.12
N GLY A 25 11.02 5.03 -1.16
CA GLY A 25 12.44 5.07 -1.51
C GLY A 25 13.31 4.20 -0.60
N ASP A 26 12.90 4.01 0.66
CA ASP A 26 13.42 2.99 1.57
C ASP A 26 12.27 2.32 2.32
N GLY A 27 12.15 0.99 2.20
CA GLY A 27 11.07 0.22 2.79
C GLY A 27 9.70 0.39 2.11
N ALA A 28 8.65 0.16 2.90
CA ALA A 28 7.26 0.28 2.46
C ALA A 28 6.38 0.75 3.62
N ILE A 29 5.28 1.44 3.30
CA ILE A 29 4.25 1.81 4.27
C ILE A 29 2.98 0.99 4.01
N ARG A 30 2.23 0.67 5.06
CA ARG A 30 0.88 0.13 4.95
C ARG A 30 -0.11 1.12 5.56
N PRO A 31 -0.92 1.83 4.76
CA PRO A 31 -1.96 2.70 5.29
C PRO A 31 -2.94 1.90 6.14
N LEU A 32 -3.31 2.42 7.32
CA LEU A 32 -4.37 1.84 8.15
C LEU A 32 -5.74 2.41 7.78
N THR A 33 -5.76 3.68 7.38
CA THR A 33 -6.96 4.42 7.00
C THR A 33 -6.72 5.07 5.65
N VAL A 34 -7.70 4.94 4.74
CA VAL A 34 -7.66 5.54 3.41
C VAL A 34 -8.99 6.19 3.07
N GLN A 35 -8.97 7.07 2.08
CA GLN A 35 -10.17 7.73 1.59
C GLN A 35 -10.22 7.62 0.07
N ARG A 36 -11.26 6.97 -0.45
CA ARG A 36 -11.57 7.06 -1.87
C ARG A 36 -12.21 8.42 -2.16
N ALA A 37 -11.89 9.01 -3.30
CA ALA A 37 -12.55 10.23 -3.78
C ALA A 37 -14.09 10.10 -3.67
N GLY A 38 -14.73 11.07 -3.01
CA GLY A 38 -16.18 11.09 -2.77
C GLY A 38 -16.70 10.16 -1.67
N ARG A 39 -15.83 9.44 -0.94
CA ARG A 39 -16.18 8.61 0.24
C ARG A 39 -15.59 9.22 1.51
N GLY A 40 -16.10 8.78 2.67
CA GLY A 40 -15.45 9.03 3.95
C GLY A 40 -14.15 8.22 4.10
N ALA A 41 -13.34 8.62 5.08
CA ALA A 41 -12.20 7.82 5.52
C ALA A 41 -12.68 6.47 6.08
N GLN A 42 -12.00 5.39 5.72
CA GLN A 42 -12.36 4.01 6.07
C GLN A 42 -11.10 3.17 6.27
N SER A 43 -11.22 1.96 6.82
CA SER A 43 -10.05 1.10 6.98
C SER A 43 -9.51 0.62 5.62
N ALA A 44 -8.23 0.28 5.55
CA ALA A 44 -7.64 -0.28 4.33
C ALA A 44 -8.35 -1.59 3.92
N GLU A 45 -8.74 -2.43 4.88
CA GLU A 45 -9.47 -3.68 4.60
C GLU A 45 -10.86 -3.42 4.02
N GLU A 46 -11.59 -2.43 4.56
CA GLU A 46 -12.91 -2.03 4.04
C GLU A 46 -12.79 -1.48 2.62
N PHE A 47 -11.80 -0.64 2.38
CA PHE A 47 -11.50 -0.11 1.05
C PHE A 47 -11.19 -1.23 0.06
N LEU A 48 -10.32 -2.17 0.39
CA LEU A 48 -9.89 -3.26 -0.50
C LEU A 48 -11.01 -4.25 -0.85
N ARG A 49 -12.02 -4.42 0.01
CA ARG A 49 -13.22 -5.22 -0.31
C ARG A 49 -14.04 -4.61 -1.45
N GLY A 50 -14.15 -3.28 -1.49
CA GLY A 50 -14.92 -2.56 -2.51
C GLY A 50 -14.09 -2.10 -3.71
N PHE A 51 -12.78 -2.00 -3.53
CA PHE A 51 -11.83 -1.56 -4.53
C PHE A 51 -10.51 -2.30 -4.36
N PRO A 52 -10.39 -3.51 -4.94
CA PRO A 52 -9.16 -4.29 -4.85
C PRO A 52 -8.03 -3.55 -5.57
N VAL A 53 -6.88 -3.48 -4.91
CA VAL A 53 -5.63 -2.97 -5.49
C VAL A 53 -4.67 -4.14 -5.53
N ALA A 54 -4.32 -4.57 -6.74
CA ALA A 54 -3.40 -5.69 -6.91
C ALA A 54 -1.96 -5.26 -6.60
N SER A 55 -1.11 -6.21 -6.23
CA SER A 55 0.35 -6.04 -6.19
C SER A 55 0.87 -5.58 -7.56
N GLY A 56 1.85 -4.69 -7.55
CA GLY A 56 2.42 -4.06 -8.75
C GLY A 56 1.60 -2.89 -9.30
N THR A 57 0.59 -2.39 -8.59
CA THR A 57 -0.19 -1.22 -9.00
C THR A 57 0.58 0.06 -8.72
N GLN A 58 0.71 0.93 -9.72
CA GLN A 58 1.23 2.30 -9.56
C GLN A 58 0.13 3.23 -9.03
N LEU A 59 0.39 3.91 -7.92
CA LEU A 59 -0.49 4.87 -7.25
C LEU A 59 -0.21 6.32 -7.63
#